data_AF-A0A963IHH7-F1
#
_entry.id   AF-A0A963IHH7-F1
#
_cell.length_a   1.000
_cell.length_b   1.000
_cell.length_c   1.000
_cell.angle_alpha   90.00
_cell.angle_beta   90.00
_cell.angle_gamma   90.00
#
_symmetry.space_group_name_H-M   'P 1'
#
loop_
_entity.id
_entity.type
_entity.pdbx_description
1 polymer ?
#
loop_
_entity_poly.entity_id
_entity_poly.type
_entity_poly.pdbx_seq_one_letter_code
_entity_poly.pdbx_strand_id
1 'polypeptide(L)'
;SGDSPVSGVLYALDPASLANGVYHLRLTASDISGRVTGTETVFDANTASKPGSYRQSDIDLSVNLGGTRVDLVRSYDSLQRDVAGSFGQGWRLANRDSDIQTSVVPTGDESRGSYNPFQQGTRVYLTLPDGRRVGYTFAPEKHTLSGITFYTPAYQADPGVDYRLDSAGAVLIRGPKGFYDAQTGQAYDPSSGQFDGPQYTLTAPDGTAHLLSAANGVEQQVLPGGVRLTFTDDGISSSTGESVQFVRDASGRVSQIIGPDGRRVLYAYDALGNLASFHDTSTQESRRYGYAGSDAHLLILATSPSSQTGNAIDYGATVNAVPVLADLGGPGQFSGTPYHGTLAAGASDLLSFNLRPLEIRSTLKGTVLLGVELRADAGSGLQPAAPSIAGLTPLLQHSGNGSAFALFAVSDAGLGLIRIAGSDAGTAGAYTLQVFVAGDANQDGRVDGLDSALVAQALGSSSGQAAYVRAADVNRDGTINGDDAQLLGGDFGFAAIGPPLAQSSAALTHIDLPASIDLTTLA
;
A
#
# COMPACT_ATOMS: atom_id res chain seq x y z
N SER A 1 26.30 10.59 25.98
CA SER A 1 26.98 11.88 26.17
C SER A 1 28.12 11.67 27.15
N GLY A 2 29.25 12.32 26.93
CA GLY A 2 30.45 12.18 27.75
C GLY A 2 31.62 12.91 27.11
N ASP A 3 32.66 13.13 27.90
CA ASP A 3 33.94 13.75 27.52
C ASP A 3 35.03 12.71 27.19
N SER A 4 34.69 11.42 27.31
CA SER A 4 35.58 10.29 27.09
C SER A 4 35.33 9.63 25.71
N PRO A 5 36.38 9.11 25.04
CA PRO A 5 36.21 8.34 23.82
C PRO A 5 35.25 7.16 24.02
N VAL A 6 34.30 6.98 23.11
CA VAL A 6 33.45 5.78 23.10
C VAL A 6 34.21 4.67 22.36
N SER A 7 34.58 3.61 23.07
CA SER A 7 35.20 2.41 22.51
C SER A 7 34.21 1.25 22.53
N GLY A 8 34.02 0.58 21.39
CA GLY A 8 33.17 -0.61 21.28
C GLY A 8 32.21 -0.55 20.08
N VAL A 9 31.36 -1.57 19.96
CA VAL A 9 30.29 -1.62 18.96
C VAL A 9 29.19 -0.65 19.37
N LEU A 10 28.95 0.38 18.55
CA LEU A 10 27.88 1.35 18.77
C LEU A 10 26.52 0.83 18.32
N TYR A 11 26.52 0.02 17.24
CA TYR A 11 25.33 -0.54 16.64
C TYR A 11 25.69 -1.79 15.84
N ALA A 12 24.86 -2.83 15.96
CA ALA A 12 24.93 -4.02 15.13
C ALA A 12 23.78 -3.97 14.11
N LEU A 13 24.11 -3.65 12.87
CA LEU A 13 23.14 -3.64 11.77
C LEU A 13 22.84 -5.06 11.32
N ASP A 14 21.57 -5.40 11.16
CA ASP A 14 21.13 -6.60 10.46
C ASP A 14 20.79 -6.26 8.99
N PRO A 15 21.63 -6.65 8.01
CA PRO A 15 21.35 -6.38 6.60
C PRO A 15 20.10 -7.10 6.08
N ALA A 16 19.59 -8.13 6.78
CA ALA A 16 18.35 -8.79 6.41
C ALA A 16 17.09 -7.96 6.69
N SER A 17 17.22 -6.88 7.49
CA SER A 17 16.16 -5.90 7.75
C SER A 17 16.06 -4.78 6.70
N LEU A 18 17.00 -4.73 5.74
CA LEU A 18 17.07 -3.72 4.69
C LEU A 18 16.72 -4.33 3.33
N ALA A 19 16.14 -3.56 2.39
CA ALA A 19 16.06 -4.00 1.00
C ALA A 19 17.48 -4.22 0.45
N ASN A 20 17.67 -5.16 -0.48
CA ASN A 20 19.00 -5.30 -1.10
C ASN A 20 19.34 -4.02 -1.87
N GLY A 21 20.53 -3.47 -1.70
CA GLY A 21 20.83 -2.15 -2.27
C GLY A 21 22.04 -1.48 -1.64
N VAL A 22 22.25 -0.24 -2.03
CA VAL A 22 23.36 0.61 -1.58
C VAL A 22 22.87 1.49 -0.44
N TYR A 23 23.64 1.53 0.64
CA TYR A 23 23.31 2.31 1.82
C TYR A 23 24.48 3.17 2.28
N HIS A 24 24.13 4.32 2.84
CA HIS A 24 25.05 5.29 3.42
C HIS A 24 24.97 5.19 4.95
N LEU A 25 26.02 4.67 5.58
CA LEU A 25 26.13 4.62 7.02
C LEU A 25 26.81 5.89 7.53
N ARG A 26 26.03 6.77 8.17
CA ARG A 26 26.52 8.02 8.75
C ARG A 26 26.60 7.94 10.27
N LEU A 27 27.79 8.17 10.82
CA LEU A 27 27.99 8.39 12.25
C LEU A 27 28.04 9.89 12.51
N THR A 28 27.19 10.39 13.41
CA THR A 28 27.20 11.80 13.83
C THR A 28 27.51 11.92 15.32
N ALA A 29 28.26 12.96 15.69
CA ALA A 29 28.52 13.34 17.07
C ALA A 29 28.17 14.82 17.24
N SER A 30 27.38 15.14 18.27
CA SER A 30 27.07 16.51 18.66
C SER A 30 27.75 16.86 19.98
N ASP A 31 28.28 18.07 20.08
CA ASP A 31 28.80 18.60 21.35
C ASP A 31 27.71 19.33 22.16
N ILE A 32 28.06 19.74 23.39
CA ILE A 32 27.15 20.46 24.29
C ILE A 32 26.68 21.82 23.74
N SER A 33 27.36 22.35 22.72
CA SER A 33 27.01 23.60 22.04
C SER A 33 26.17 23.35 20.79
N GLY A 34 25.78 22.10 20.51
CA GLY A 34 25.00 21.71 19.34
C GLY A 34 25.79 21.61 18.04
N ARG A 35 27.13 21.70 18.07
CA ARG A 35 27.96 21.51 16.87
C ARG A 35 27.99 20.03 16.51
N VAL A 36 27.63 19.71 15.27
CA VAL A 36 27.59 18.34 14.76
C VAL A 36 28.78 18.10 13.83
N THR A 37 29.50 17.01 14.06
CA THR A 37 30.44 16.43 13.10
C THR A 37 29.95 15.05 12.69
N GLY A 38 30.39 14.54 11.54
CA GLY A 38 30.08 13.18 11.14
C GLY A 38 31.05 12.61 10.13
N THR A 39 31.02 11.30 10.02
CA THR A 39 31.73 10.54 8.99
C THR A 39 30.74 9.57 8.35
N GLU A 40 31.00 9.20 7.10
CA GLU A 40 30.10 8.38 6.30
C GLU A 40 30.90 7.28 5.59
N THR A 41 30.27 6.13 5.42
CA THR A 41 30.76 5.05 4.56
C THR A 41 29.61 4.45 3.78
N VAL A 42 29.89 3.99 2.56
CA VAL A 42 28.93 3.23 1.77
C VAL A 42 29.10 1.74 2.09
N PHE A 43 28.00 1.02 2.15
CA PHE A 43 27.99 -0.44 2.19
C PHE A 43 26.81 -0.98 1.40
N ASP A 44 26.90 -2.24 0.99
CA ASP A 44 25.81 -2.92 0.27
C ASP A 44 25.10 -3.88 1.21
N ALA A 45 23.77 -3.78 1.29
CA ALA A 45 22.95 -4.84 1.87
C ALA A 45 22.64 -5.86 0.77
N ASN A 46 23.07 -7.10 0.93
CA ASN A 46 22.78 -8.17 -0.01
C ASN A 46 22.58 -9.50 0.72
N THR A 47 21.37 -9.76 1.18
CA THR A 47 21.02 -11.02 1.84
C THR A 47 19.95 -11.74 1.04
N ALA A 48 20.09 -13.07 0.93
CA ALA A 48 19.16 -13.91 0.18
C ALA A 48 17.79 -14.03 0.86
N SER A 49 17.77 -14.04 2.20
CA SER A 49 16.56 -14.09 3.00
C SER A 49 16.26 -12.75 3.65
N LYS A 50 14.98 -12.38 3.65
CA LYS A 50 14.40 -11.17 4.26
C LYS A 50 13.15 -11.58 5.05
N PRO A 51 13.30 -12.32 6.17
CA PRO A 51 12.16 -12.93 6.87
C PRO A 51 11.17 -11.91 7.41
N GLY A 52 11.63 -10.70 7.75
CA GLY A 52 10.80 -9.56 8.16
C GLY A 52 10.15 -8.79 7.00
N SER A 53 10.25 -9.25 5.76
CA SER A 53 9.65 -8.58 4.60
C SER A 53 8.30 -9.17 4.23
N TYR A 54 7.32 -8.28 4.00
CA TYR A 54 6.09 -8.59 3.29
C TYR A 54 6.15 -8.06 1.86
N ARG A 55 5.76 -8.90 0.90
CA ARG A 55 5.61 -8.54 -0.51
C ARG A 55 4.30 -9.07 -1.04
N GLN A 56 3.62 -8.27 -1.85
CA GLN A 56 2.46 -8.70 -2.63
C GLN A 56 2.48 -8.08 -4.02
N SER A 57 1.87 -8.75 -4.97
CA SER A 57 1.75 -8.28 -6.35
C SER A 57 0.40 -8.67 -6.91
N ASP A 58 -0.19 -7.75 -7.66
CA ASP A 58 -1.51 -7.85 -8.23
C ASP A 58 -1.46 -7.47 -9.71
N ILE A 59 -2.03 -8.31 -10.58
CA ILE A 59 -2.29 -7.93 -11.96
C ILE A 59 -3.54 -7.05 -11.95
N ASP A 60 -3.35 -5.76 -12.21
CA ASP A 60 -4.44 -4.79 -12.21
C ASP A 60 -5.14 -4.75 -13.58
N LEU A 61 -4.38 -4.89 -14.68
CA LEU A 61 -4.94 -4.91 -16.03
C LEU A 61 -4.05 -5.72 -16.99
N SER A 62 -4.64 -6.62 -17.76
CA SER A 62 -3.99 -7.28 -18.89
C SER A 62 -4.46 -6.68 -20.21
N VAL A 63 -3.53 -6.19 -21.03
CA VAL A 63 -3.81 -5.59 -22.33
C VAL A 63 -3.02 -6.28 -23.44
N ASN A 64 -3.45 -6.12 -24.69
CA ASN A 64 -2.66 -6.53 -25.84
C ASN A 64 -2.01 -5.28 -26.46
N LEU A 65 -0.68 -5.24 -26.48
CA LEU A 65 0.11 -4.18 -27.11
C LEU A 65 1.03 -4.81 -28.15
N GLY A 66 0.84 -4.46 -29.43
CA GLY A 66 1.62 -5.01 -30.54
C GLY A 66 1.61 -6.53 -30.62
N GLY A 67 0.44 -7.14 -30.41
CA GLY A 67 0.23 -8.58 -30.52
C GLY A 67 0.73 -9.39 -29.32
N THR A 68 1.22 -8.73 -28.26
CA THR A 68 1.71 -9.38 -27.03
C THR A 68 0.87 -8.97 -25.83
N ARG A 69 0.58 -9.95 -24.96
CA ARG A 69 -0.05 -9.67 -23.66
C ARG A 69 0.93 -8.92 -22.77
N VAL A 70 0.52 -7.74 -22.29
CA VAL A 70 1.25 -6.94 -21.31
C VAL A 70 0.39 -6.84 -20.07
N ASP A 71 0.93 -7.34 -18.96
CA ASP A 71 0.30 -7.24 -17.65
C ASP A 71 0.81 -6.00 -16.91
N LEU A 72 -0.11 -5.16 -16.48
CA LEU A 72 0.17 -4.04 -15.60
C LEU A 72 0.04 -4.55 -14.17
N VAL A 73 1.20 -4.72 -13.54
CA VAL A 73 1.32 -5.34 -12.23
C VAL A 73 1.68 -4.27 -11.22
N ARG A 74 0.84 -4.12 -10.21
CA ARG A 74 1.17 -3.31 -9.04
C ARG A 74 1.79 -4.22 -7.98
N SER A 75 2.84 -3.74 -7.33
CA SER A 75 3.59 -4.52 -6.34
C SER A 75 3.95 -3.68 -5.13
N TYR A 76 3.80 -4.26 -3.94
CA TYR A 76 4.21 -3.67 -2.66
C TYR A 76 5.41 -4.42 -2.08
N ASP A 77 6.35 -3.69 -1.49
CA ASP A 77 7.42 -4.23 -0.66
C ASP A 77 7.60 -3.39 0.61
N SER A 78 7.38 -4.02 1.77
CA SER A 78 7.55 -3.38 3.09
C SER A 78 8.96 -2.85 3.37
N LEU A 79 10.00 -3.44 2.77
CA LEU A 79 11.38 -2.96 2.89
C LEU A 79 11.67 -1.76 1.99
N GLN A 80 10.78 -1.48 1.03
CA GLN A 80 10.82 -0.30 0.17
C GLN A 80 9.71 0.70 0.50
N ARG A 81 9.08 0.62 1.68
CA ARG A 81 7.94 1.47 2.05
C ARG A 81 8.23 2.97 2.07
N ASP A 82 9.49 3.36 2.15
CA ASP A 82 9.93 4.77 2.08
C ASP A 82 10.37 5.20 0.67
N VAL A 83 10.30 4.30 -0.31
CA VAL A 83 10.64 4.54 -1.71
C VAL A 83 9.37 4.84 -2.49
N ALA A 84 9.34 5.99 -3.17
CA ALA A 84 8.20 6.39 -3.97
C ALA A 84 8.19 5.65 -5.31
N GLY A 85 7.07 5.02 -5.64
CA GLY A 85 6.81 4.44 -6.95
C GLY A 85 5.58 5.04 -7.62
N SER A 86 5.18 4.46 -8.75
CA SER A 86 4.06 4.92 -9.57
C SER A 86 2.71 4.96 -8.81
N PHE A 87 2.57 4.16 -7.74
CA PHE A 87 1.37 4.11 -6.90
C PHE A 87 1.64 4.61 -5.48
N GLY A 88 2.65 5.47 -5.30
CA GLY A 88 3.01 6.01 -3.99
C GLY A 88 4.08 5.18 -3.26
N GLN A 89 4.22 5.46 -1.97
CA GLN A 89 5.29 4.94 -1.12
C GLN A 89 5.16 3.42 -0.92
N GLY A 90 6.24 2.68 -1.18
CA GLY A 90 6.25 1.21 -1.13
C GLY A 90 5.56 0.50 -2.28
N TRP A 91 4.86 1.23 -3.16
CA TRP A 91 4.07 0.65 -4.25
C TRP A 91 4.59 1.05 -5.62
N ARG A 92 4.87 0.05 -6.45
CA ARG A 92 5.49 0.23 -7.77
C ARG A 92 4.65 -0.37 -8.89
N LEU A 93 4.78 0.21 -10.09
CA LEU A 93 4.36 -0.41 -11.35
C LEU A 93 5.48 -1.30 -11.86
N ALA A 94 5.28 -2.61 -11.83
CA ALA A 94 6.38 -3.57 -11.87
C ALA A 94 7.21 -3.54 -13.17
N ASN A 95 6.55 -3.27 -14.29
CA ASN A 95 7.15 -3.18 -15.63
C ASN A 95 7.70 -1.78 -15.97
N ARG A 96 7.72 -0.86 -15.01
CA ARG A 96 8.24 0.51 -15.17
C ARG A 96 9.25 0.88 -14.10
N ASP A 97 8.89 0.69 -12.84
CA ASP A 97 9.63 1.21 -11.71
C ASP A 97 10.75 0.23 -11.30
N SER A 98 11.98 0.54 -11.73
CA SER A 98 13.15 -0.32 -11.53
C SER A 98 14.06 0.10 -10.37
N ASP A 99 13.90 1.30 -9.78
CA ASP A 99 14.68 1.79 -8.62
C ASP A 99 16.19 1.48 -8.73
N ILE A 100 16.84 2.08 -9.73
CA ILE A 100 18.26 1.84 -10.01
C ILE A 100 19.11 2.61 -9.01
N GLN A 101 20.02 1.91 -8.34
CA GLN A 101 20.97 2.46 -7.38
C GLN A 101 22.39 2.04 -7.75
N THR A 102 23.36 2.91 -7.50
CA THR A 102 24.78 2.62 -7.69
C THR A 102 25.58 2.90 -6.43
N SER A 103 26.70 2.21 -6.24
CA SER A 103 27.61 2.45 -5.11
C SER A 103 28.51 3.68 -5.31
N VAL A 104 28.26 4.49 -6.35
CA VAL A 104 29.00 5.71 -6.62
C VAL A 104 28.44 6.82 -5.73
N VAL A 105 29.29 7.39 -4.89
CA VAL A 105 28.91 8.52 -4.04
C VAL A 105 28.69 9.75 -4.93
N PRO A 106 27.54 10.45 -4.84
CA PRO A 106 27.34 11.72 -5.52
C PRO A 106 28.38 12.76 -5.10
N THR A 107 28.87 13.53 -6.06
CA THR A 107 29.68 14.72 -5.85
C THR A 107 28.88 15.87 -5.22
N GLY A 108 27.55 15.91 -5.43
CA GLY A 108 26.69 17.04 -5.05
C GLY A 108 26.64 18.16 -6.10
N ASP A 109 27.40 18.04 -7.19
CA ASP A 109 27.46 18.96 -8.32
C ASP A 109 27.00 18.30 -9.64
N GLU A 110 26.20 17.22 -9.57
CA GLU A 110 25.69 16.48 -10.74
C GLU A 110 24.89 17.37 -11.68
N SER A 111 24.14 18.34 -11.13
CA SER A 111 23.41 19.34 -11.91
C SER A 111 24.30 20.21 -12.81
N ARG A 112 25.61 20.25 -12.52
CA ARG A 112 26.64 20.93 -13.32
C ARG A 112 27.44 19.98 -14.20
N GLY A 113 27.02 18.72 -14.30
CA GLY A 113 27.69 17.69 -15.10
C GLY A 113 28.90 17.06 -14.41
N SER A 114 29.09 17.27 -13.11
CA SER A 114 30.18 16.66 -12.34
C SER A 114 29.75 15.31 -11.78
N TYR A 115 30.42 14.24 -12.19
CA TYR A 115 30.14 12.87 -11.75
C TYR A 115 31.44 12.20 -11.30
N ASN A 116 31.33 11.32 -10.30
CA ASN A 116 32.42 10.42 -9.94
C ASN A 116 32.45 9.25 -10.94
N PRO A 117 33.63 8.83 -11.42
CA PRO A 117 33.71 7.72 -12.36
C PRO A 117 33.41 6.40 -11.67
N PHE A 118 32.78 5.48 -12.41
CA PHE A 118 32.68 4.08 -12.02
C PHE A 118 34.09 3.50 -11.80
N GLN A 119 34.18 2.62 -10.83
CA GLN A 119 35.39 1.86 -10.51
C GLN A 119 35.12 0.39 -10.77
N GLN A 120 36.16 -0.39 -11.04
CA GLN A 120 36.02 -1.84 -11.08
C GLN A 120 35.54 -2.29 -9.69
N GLY A 121 34.40 -2.97 -9.63
CA GLY A 121 33.73 -3.31 -8.38
C GLY A 121 32.53 -2.43 -8.03
N THR A 122 32.28 -1.31 -8.75
CA THR A 122 31.07 -0.50 -8.55
C THR A 122 29.82 -1.37 -8.65
N ARG A 123 28.95 -1.27 -7.65
CA ARG A 123 27.71 -2.04 -7.58
C ARG A 123 26.57 -1.29 -8.23
N VAL A 124 25.72 -2.01 -8.94
CA VAL A 124 24.46 -1.52 -9.49
C VAL A 124 23.34 -2.43 -9.01
N TYR A 125 22.34 -1.87 -8.35
CA TYR A 125 21.15 -2.58 -7.90
C TYR A 125 19.92 -2.06 -8.66
N LEU A 126 19.01 -2.96 -9.00
CA LEU A 126 17.73 -2.62 -9.60
C LEU A 126 16.68 -3.68 -9.25
N THR A 127 15.41 -3.32 -9.38
CA THR A 127 14.26 -4.19 -9.21
C THR A 127 13.78 -4.69 -10.57
N LEU A 128 13.76 -6.01 -10.74
CA LEU A 128 13.30 -6.68 -11.94
C LEU A 128 11.77 -6.57 -12.11
N PRO A 129 11.23 -6.83 -13.31
CA PRO A 129 9.78 -6.91 -13.52
C PRO A 129 9.08 -7.91 -12.58
N ASP A 130 9.75 -9.01 -12.24
CA ASP A 130 9.23 -10.03 -11.30
C ASP A 130 9.28 -9.60 -9.81
N GLY A 131 9.84 -8.43 -9.50
CA GLY A 131 9.95 -7.89 -8.15
C GLY A 131 11.15 -8.36 -7.34
N ARG A 132 12.03 -9.18 -7.92
CA ARG A 132 13.34 -9.44 -7.30
C ARG A 132 14.21 -8.20 -7.44
N ARG A 133 14.78 -7.75 -6.31
CA ARG A 133 15.85 -6.76 -6.29
C ARG A 133 17.20 -7.45 -6.43
N VAL A 134 17.92 -7.15 -7.50
CA VAL A 134 19.13 -7.86 -7.94
C VAL A 134 20.33 -6.92 -8.04
N GLY A 135 21.53 -7.47 -7.94
CA GLY A 135 22.79 -6.74 -8.00
C GLY A 135 23.69 -7.16 -9.17
N TYR A 136 24.47 -6.21 -9.65
CA TYR A 136 25.50 -6.37 -10.67
C TYR A 136 26.80 -5.69 -10.22
N THR A 137 27.95 -6.26 -10.59
CA THR A 137 29.27 -5.67 -10.37
C THR A 137 29.83 -5.15 -11.69
N PHE A 138 30.21 -3.88 -11.75
CA PHE A 138 30.95 -3.33 -12.88
C PHE A 138 32.34 -3.97 -12.99
N ALA A 139 32.54 -4.73 -14.06
CA ALA A 139 33.74 -5.52 -14.32
C ALA A 139 34.15 -5.29 -15.78
N PRO A 140 34.71 -4.12 -16.12
CA PRO A 140 34.95 -3.72 -17.50
C PRO A 140 35.94 -4.66 -18.20
N GLU A 141 35.65 -4.97 -19.46
CA GLU A 141 36.47 -5.86 -20.26
C GLU A 141 37.71 -5.12 -20.77
N LYS A 142 38.89 -5.72 -20.58
CA LYS A 142 40.17 -5.15 -21.01
C LYS A 142 40.50 -5.61 -22.42
N HIS A 143 40.81 -4.65 -23.29
CA HIS A 143 41.27 -4.89 -24.65
C HIS A 143 42.71 -4.40 -24.84
N THR A 144 43.43 -5.02 -25.76
CA THR A 144 44.79 -4.58 -26.13
C THR A 144 44.95 -4.67 -27.64
N LEU A 145 45.11 -3.52 -28.30
CA LEU A 145 45.28 -3.43 -29.75
C LEU A 145 46.51 -2.58 -30.05
N SER A 146 47.48 -3.15 -30.78
CA SER A 146 48.72 -2.45 -31.17
C SER A 146 49.45 -1.76 -30.00
N GLY A 147 49.44 -2.39 -28.82
CA GLY A 147 50.08 -1.88 -27.60
C GLY A 147 49.25 -0.86 -26.80
N ILE A 148 48.09 -0.45 -27.31
CA ILE A 148 47.16 0.44 -26.60
C ILE A 148 46.19 -0.43 -25.77
N THR A 149 46.11 -0.14 -24.47
CA THR A 149 45.11 -0.75 -23.58
C THR A 149 43.91 0.17 -23.45
N PHE A 150 42.73 -0.35 -23.70
CA PHE A 150 41.45 0.31 -23.44
C PHE A 150 40.46 -0.69 -22.85
N TYR A 151 39.31 -0.20 -22.40
CA TYR A 151 38.29 -1.00 -21.75
C TYR A 151 36.91 -0.74 -22.35
N THR A 152 36.01 -1.70 -22.21
CA THR A 152 34.59 -1.53 -22.52
C THR A 152 33.73 -1.84 -21.28
N PRO A 153 32.61 -1.14 -21.06
CA PRO A 153 31.68 -1.44 -19.98
C PRO A 153 31.22 -2.90 -20.01
N ALA A 154 31.24 -3.56 -18.86
CA ALA A 154 30.71 -4.91 -18.69
C ALA A 154 30.32 -5.14 -17.23
N TYR A 155 29.36 -6.05 -17.01
CA TYR A 155 28.80 -6.33 -15.69
C TYR A 155 28.79 -7.82 -15.41
N GLN A 156 29.12 -8.18 -14.17
CA GLN A 156 28.93 -9.50 -13.62
C GLN A 156 27.69 -9.51 -12.75
N ALA A 157 26.69 -10.31 -13.11
CA ALA A 157 25.48 -10.47 -12.32
C ALA A 157 25.75 -11.27 -11.03
N ASP A 158 24.99 -10.98 -9.98
CA ASP A 158 25.02 -11.77 -8.75
C ASP A 158 24.52 -13.21 -8.99
N PRO A 159 24.92 -14.19 -8.15
CA PRO A 159 24.44 -15.56 -8.27
C PRO A 159 22.90 -15.67 -8.30
N GLY A 160 22.36 -16.41 -9.27
CA GLY A 160 20.91 -16.60 -9.44
C GLY A 160 20.19 -15.51 -10.23
N VAL A 161 20.92 -14.50 -10.74
CA VAL A 161 20.38 -13.49 -11.66
C VAL A 161 20.55 -13.97 -13.09
N ASP A 162 19.44 -14.13 -13.79
CA ASP A 162 19.31 -14.65 -15.15
C ASP A 162 19.15 -13.56 -16.21
N TYR A 163 19.03 -12.30 -15.77
CA TYR A 163 18.99 -11.12 -16.63
C TYR A 163 20.40 -10.58 -16.88
N ARG A 164 20.69 -10.20 -18.12
CA ARG A 164 21.94 -9.53 -18.49
C ARG A 164 21.78 -8.01 -18.38
N LEU A 165 22.72 -7.35 -17.72
CA LEU A 165 22.82 -5.89 -17.69
C LEU A 165 23.95 -5.41 -18.61
N ASP A 166 23.62 -4.47 -19.47
CA ASP A 166 24.55 -3.64 -20.23
C ASP A 166 24.30 -2.16 -19.90
N SER A 167 25.24 -1.29 -20.25
CA SER A 167 25.10 0.17 -20.11
C SER A 167 25.53 0.91 -21.36
N ALA A 168 25.32 2.23 -21.38
CA ALA A 168 25.77 3.10 -22.47
C ALA A 168 27.22 2.78 -22.88
N GLY A 169 27.42 2.54 -24.17
CA GLY A 169 28.69 2.10 -24.72
C GLY A 169 29.75 3.20 -24.67
N ALA A 170 30.97 2.85 -24.29
CA ALA A 170 32.09 3.79 -24.26
C ALA A 170 33.42 3.04 -24.47
N VAL A 171 34.40 3.74 -25.04
CA VAL A 171 35.79 3.27 -25.04
C VAL A 171 36.47 3.92 -23.85
N LEU A 172 36.87 3.12 -22.87
CA LEU A 172 37.31 3.60 -21.58
C LEU A 172 38.82 3.50 -21.38
N ILE A 173 39.37 4.47 -20.69
CA ILE A 173 40.72 4.43 -20.12
C ILE A 173 40.64 4.40 -18.60
N ARG A 174 41.60 3.70 -17.97
CA ARG A 174 41.67 3.62 -16.51
C ARG A 174 42.49 4.78 -15.97
N GLY A 175 41.84 5.64 -15.19
CA GLY A 175 42.46 6.71 -14.43
C GLY A 175 42.65 6.36 -12.95
N PRO A 176 43.17 7.30 -12.14
CA PRO A 176 43.46 7.08 -10.72
C PRO A 176 42.20 6.90 -9.86
N LYS A 177 41.07 7.49 -10.27
CA LYS A 177 39.80 7.44 -9.51
C LYS A 177 38.75 6.50 -10.10
N GLY A 178 38.99 5.91 -11.27
CA GLY A 178 38.00 5.08 -11.96
C GLY A 178 38.22 5.07 -13.47
N PHE A 179 37.15 4.81 -14.22
CA PHE A 179 37.17 4.76 -15.67
C PHE A 179 36.64 6.06 -16.28
N TYR A 180 37.26 6.45 -17.38
CA TYR A 180 36.96 7.69 -18.10
C TYR A 180 36.81 7.40 -19.58
N ASP A 181 36.00 8.18 -20.27
CA ASP A 181 35.91 8.12 -21.71
C ASP A 181 37.26 8.47 -22.37
N ALA A 182 37.68 7.68 -23.34
CA ALA A 182 38.96 7.84 -24.02
C ALA A 182 38.98 9.06 -24.97
N GLN A 183 37.82 9.52 -25.44
CA GLN A 183 37.71 10.65 -26.36
C GLN A 183 37.54 11.98 -25.62
N THR A 184 36.65 12.03 -24.64
CA THR A 184 36.27 13.27 -23.95
C THR A 184 36.99 13.45 -22.61
N GLY A 185 37.51 12.37 -22.03
CA GLY A 185 38.08 12.38 -20.67
C GLY A 185 37.04 12.53 -19.55
N GLN A 186 35.75 12.45 -19.88
CA GLN A 186 34.67 12.51 -18.89
C GLN A 186 34.64 11.26 -18.02
N ALA A 187 34.20 11.43 -16.77
CA ALA A 187 34.00 10.31 -15.85
C ALA A 187 32.93 9.36 -16.39
N TYR A 188 33.22 8.06 -16.45
CA TYR A 188 32.24 7.08 -16.87
C TYR A 188 31.22 6.83 -15.77
N ASP A 189 30.04 7.42 -15.92
CA ASP A 189 28.85 7.13 -15.13
C ASP A 189 27.66 7.10 -16.08
N PRO A 190 27.00 5.95 -16.31
CA PRO A 190 25.85 5.86 -17.21
C PRO A 190 24.70 6.79 -16.82
N SER A 191 24.56 7.13 -15.53
CA SER A 191 23.52 8.05 -15.04
C SER A 191 23.75 9.51 -15.42
N SER A 192 24.97 9.86 -15.87
CA SER A 192 25.32 11.23 -16.26
C SER A 192 24.59 11.75 -17.50
N GLY A 193 24.04 10.85 -18.33
CA GLY A 193 23.43 11.20 -19.61
C GLY A 193 24.43 11.75 -20.65
N GLN A 194 25.74 11.61 -20.41
CA GLN A 194 26.80 12.11 -21.30
C GLN A 194 27.20 11.09 -22.38
N PHE A 195 26.68 9.87 -22.31
CA PHE A 195 27.04 8.76 -23.19
C PHE A 195 25.87 8.42 -24.12
N ASP A 196 26.19 8.12 -25.38
CA ASP A 196 25.18 7.78 -26.37
C ASP A 196 24.46 6.46 -26.03
N GLY A 197 23.14 6.48 -26.16
CA GLY A 197 22.26 5.33 -25.92
C GLY A 197 21.60 5.33 -24.55
N PRO A 198 20.89 4.24 -24.19
CA PRO A 198 20.23 4.11 -22.91
C PRO A 198 21.27 4.00 -21.78
N GLN A 199 20.96 4.55 -20.60
CA GLN A 199 21.85 4.45 -19.44
C GLN A 199 22.14 2.98 -19.11
N TYR A 200 21.08 2.16 -19.09
CA TYR A 200 21.17 0.72 -18.92
C TYR A 200 20.27 -0.01 -19.92
N THR A 201 20.69 -1.21 -20.34
CA THR A 201 19.85 -2.16 -21.06
C THR A 201 19.82 -3.46 -20.28
N LEU A 202 18.64 -3.85 -19.83
CA LEU A 202 18.40 -5.10 -19.12
C LEU A 202 17.74 -6.09 -20.08
N THR A 203 18.44 -7.19 -20.40
CA THR A 203 17.94 -8.22 -21.31
C THR A 203 17.46 -9.43 -20.51
N ALA A 204 16.17 -9.75 -20.69
CA ALA A 204 15.51 -10.90 -20.08
C ALA A 204 15.89 -12.22 -20.78
N PRO A 205 15.71 -13.38 -20.11
CA PRO A 205 15.99 -14.69 -20.72
C PRO A 205 15.18 -15.00 -21.98
N ASP A 206 13.99 -14.40 -22.13
CA ASP A 206 13.13 -14.56 -23.30
C ASP A 206 13.55 -13.68 -24.49
N GLY A 207 14.60 -12.87 -24.34
CA GLY A 207 15.12 -11.95 -25.36
C GLY A 207 14.51 -10.55 -25.32
N THR A 208 13.57 -10.27 -24.42
CA THR A 208 13.04 -8.92 -24.19
C THR A 208 14.13 -8.00 -23.67
N ALA A 209 14.32 -6.84 -24.31
CA ALA A 209 15.26 -5.82 -23.85
C ALA A 209 14.52 -4.63 -23.23
N HIS A 210 14.86 -4.27 -21.99
CA HIS A 210 14.36 -3.09 -21.28
C HIS A 210 15.45 -2.01 -21.27
N LEU A 211 15.17 -0.87 -21.91
CA LEU A 211 16.02 0.30 -21.90
C LEU A 211 15.62 1.16 -20.70
N LEU A 212 16.58 1.39 -19.81
CA LEU A 212 16.34 1.98 -18.51
C LEU A 212 17.13 3.29 -18.31
N SER A 213 16.56 4.17 -17.50
CA SER A 213 17.28 5.27 -16.85
C SER A 213 17.06 5.24 -15.34
N ALA A 214 18.03 5.75 -14.59
CA ALA A 214 17.91 5.84 -13.13
C ALA A 214 16.77 6.78 -12.70
N ALA A 215 16.45 7.78 -13.53
CA ALA A 215 15.39 8.75 -13.24
C ALA A 215 13.98 8.20 -13.52
N ASN A 216 13.80 7.45 -14.61
CA ASN A 216 12.46 7.08 -15.09
C ASN A 216 12.15 5.58 -15.00
N GLY A 217 13.13 4.74 -14.65
CA GLY A 217 13.00 3.29 -14.73
C GLY A 217 13.00 2.83 -16.18
N VAL A 218 12.04 2.00 -16.58
CA VAL A 218 11.88 1.55 -17.98
C VAL A 218 11.35 2.69 -18.84
N GLU A 219 12.11 3.08 -19.87
CA GLU A 219 11.70 4.08 -20.87
C GLU A 219 11.22 3.41 -22.17
N GLN A 220 11.81 2.26 -22.50
CA GLN A 220 11.40 1.47 -23.66
C GLN A 220 11.60 -0.02 -23.42
N GLN A 221 10.71 -0.84 -23.96
CA GLN A 221 10.84 -2.29 -24.03
C GLN A 221 10.83 -2.73 -25.49
N VAL A 222 11.79 -3.54 -25.89
CA VAL A 222 11.85 -4.17 -27.22
C VAL A 222 11.54 -5.65 -27.04
N LEU A 223 10.39 -6.07 -27.56
CA LEU A 223 9.94 -7.46 -27.49
C LEU A 223 10.72 -8.33 -28.49
N PRO A 224 10.76 -9.67 -28.33
CA PRO A 224 11.49 -10.55 -29.23
C PRO A 224 11.07 -10.44 -30.72
N GLY A 225 9.84 -10.00 -30.99
CA GLY A 225 9.32 -9.72 -32.34
C GLY A 225 9.69 -8.35 -32.92
N GLY A 226 10.51 -7.54 -32.22
CA GLY A 226 10.93 -6.20 -32.65
C GLY A 226 9.93 -5.08 -32.37
N VAL A 227 8.73 -5.41 -31.86
CA VAL A 227 7.75 -4.43 -31.37
C VAL A 227 8.35 -3.64 -30.20
N ARG A 228 8.17 -2.32 -30.24
CA ARG A 228 8.66 -1.40 -29.21
C ARG A 228 7.51 -0.87 -28.39
N LEU A 229 7.60 -0.98 -27.08
CA LEU A 229 6.71 -0.32 -26.13
C LEU A 229 7.47 0.86 -25.51
N THR A 230 6.94 2.06 -25.63
CA THR A 230 7.54 3.28 -25.08
C THR A 230 6.75 3.70 -23.85
N PHE A 231 7.45 3.94 -22.75
CA PHE A 231 6.89 4.30 -21.46
C PHE A 231 7.10 5.79 -21.23
N THR A 232 6.02 6.49 -20.87
CA THR A 232 6.04 7.91 -20.50
C THR A 232 5.25 8.10 -19.22
N ASP A 233 5.25 9.30 -18.65
CA ASP A 233 4.41 9.61 -17.49
C ASP A 233 2.92 9.38 -17.75
N ASP A 234 2.48 9.61 -18.98
CA ASP A 234 1.08 9.53 -19.41
C ASP A 234 0.65 8.14 -19.88
N GLY A 235 1.57 7.16 -20.00
CA GLY A 235 1.17 5.84 -20.47
C GLY A 235 2.24 4.95 -21.08
N ILE A 236 1.77 3.93 -21.79
CA ILE A 236 2.57 3.01 -22.59
C ILE A 236 2.04 3.06 -24.02
N SER A 237 2.89 3.30 -25.00
CA SER A 237 2.52 3.28 -26.42
C SER A 237 3.29 2.20 -27.18
N SER A 238 2.58 1.41 -27.97
CA SER A 238 3.17 0.43 -28.88
C SER A 238 3.55 1.08 -30.21
N SER A 239 4.64 0.62 -30.82
CA SER A 239 5.02 0.96 -32.20
C SER A 239 3.97 0.56 -33.25
N THR A 240 2.97 -0.24 -32.87
CA THR A 240 1.83 -0.66 -33.70
C THR A 240 0.56 0.20 -33.50
N GLY A 241 0.58 1.15 -32.55
CA GLY A 241 -0.47 2.15 -32.36
C GLY A 241 -1.38 1.96 -31.14
N GLU A 242 -1.44 0.77 -30.54
CA GLU A 242 -2.17 0.56 -29.29
C GLU A 242 -1.48 1.27 -28.13
N SER A 243 -2.26 1.72 -27.15
CA SER A 243 -1.73 2.40 -25.98
C SER A 243 -2.52 2.11 -24.71
N VAL A 244 -1.86 2.28 -23.59
CA VAL A 244 -2.44 2.39 -22.25
C VAL A 244 -2.23 3.80 -21.77
N GLN A 245 -3.27 4.44 -21.25
CA GLN A 245 -3.17 5.78 -20.68
C GLN A 245 -3.11 5.69 -19.15
N PHE A 246 -2.23 6.51 -18.56
CA PHE A 246 -2.16 6.77 -17.13
C PHE A 246 -2.71 8.17 -16.84
N VAL A 247 -3.64 8.25 -15.90
CA VAL A 247 -4.08 9.50 -15.30
C VAL A 247 -3.47 9.57 -13.90
N ARG A 248 -2.93 10.74 -13.54
CA ARG A 248 -2.25 10.96 -12.27
C ARG A 248 -2.98 11.97 -11.41
N ASP A 249 -2.81 11.83 -10.11
CA ASP A 249 -3.24 12.83 -9.14
C ASP A 249 -2.26 14.00 -9.03
N ALA A 250 -2.59 14.98 -8.19
CA ALA A 250 -1.78 16.19 -7.98
C ALA A 250 -0.38 15.90 -7.37
N SER A 251 -0.20 14.71 -6.78
CA SER A 251 1.08 14.26 -6.22
C SER A 251 1.88 13.39 -7.22
N GLY A 252 1.41 13.27 -8.47
CA GLY A 252 2.07 12.52 -9.53
C GLY A 252 1.87 11.00 -9.47
N ARG A 253 1.00 10.48 -8.60
CA ARG A 253 0.72 9.04 -8.51
C ARG A 253 -0.37 8.65 -9.49
N VAL A 254 -0.33 7.43 -10.02
CA VAL A 254 -1.37 6.92 -10.92
C VAL A 254 -2.70 6.81 -10.17
N SER A 255 -3.71 7.56 -10.59
CA SER A 255 -5.08 7.52 -10.05
C SER A 255 -6.03 6.72 -10.94
N GLN A 256 -5.68 6.54 -12.22
CA GLN A 256 -6.45 5.70 -13.14
C GLN A 256 -5.56 5.18 -14.27
N ILE A 257 -5.87 3.96 -14.72
CA ILE A 257 -5.30 3.37 -15.93
C ILE A 257 -6.44 3.05 -16.90
N ILE A 258 -6.25 3.37 -18.17
CA ILE A 258 -7.22 3.12 -19.25
C ILE A 258 -6.54 2.27 -20.32
N GLY A 259 -7.07 1.07 -20.56
CA GLY A 259 -6.59 0.17 -21.59
C GLY A 259 -7.03 0.57 -23.01
N PRO A 260 -6.43 -0.04 -24.06
CA PRO A 260 -6.77 0.26 -25.46
C PRO A 260 -8.21 -0.13 -25.83
N ASP A 261 -8.83 -1.03 -25.06
CA ASP A 261 -10.22 -1.45 -25.19
C ASP A 261 -11.20 -0.59 -24.35
N GLY A 262 -10.69 0.46 -23.70
CA GLY A 262 -11.49 1.36 -22.88
C GLY A 262 -11.77 0.85 -21.46
N ARG A 263 -11.31 -0.36 -21.07
CA ARG A 263 -11.39 -0.82 -19.67
C ARG A 263 -10.60 0.10 -18.76
N ARG A 264 -11.13 0.31 -17.55
CA ARG A 264 -10.58 1.26 -16.58
C ARG A 264 -10.40 0.62 -15.22
N VAL A 265 -9.26 0.90 -14.62
CA VAL A 265 -8.99 0.65 -13.22
C VAL A 265 -8.68 1.96 -12.51
N LEU A 266 -9.13 2.08 -11.27
CA LEU A 266 -9.10 3.30 -10.45
C LEU A 266 -8.33 3.05 -9.17
N TYR A 267 -7.58 4.06 -8.74
CA TYR A 267 -6.81 4.06 -7.50
C TYR A 267 -7.19 5.28 -6.67
N ALA A 268 -7.37 5.08 -5.37
CA ALA A 268 -7.60 6.17 -4.44
C ALA A 268 -6.55 6.12 -3.33
N TYR A 269 -6.21 7.30 -2.82
CA TYR A 269 -5.17 7.49 -1.83
C TYR A 269 -5.72 8.17 -0.59
N ASP A 270 -5.18 7.84 0.57
CA ASP A 270 -5.49 8.53 1.82
C ASP A 270 -4.72 9.86 1.93
N ALA A 271 -4.99 10.60 3.01
CA ALA A 271 -4.38 11.91 3.27
C ALA A 271 -2.86 11.84 3.57
N LEU A 272 -2.36 10.68 4.00
CA LEU A 272 -0.93 10.44 4.27
C LEU A 272 -0.18 10.01 3.01
N GLY A 273 -0.90 9.81 1.92
CA GLY A 273 -0.32 9.46 0.64
C GLY A 273 -0.27 7.95 0.38
N ASN A 274 -0.87 7.13 1.24
CA ASN A 274 -0.93 5.68 1.04
C ASN A 274 -1.99 5.31 0.01
N LEU A 275 -1.74 4.26 -0.76
CA LEU A 275 -2.74 3.68 -1.65
C LEU A 275 -3.84 3.03 -0.82
N ALA A 276 -5.03 3.61 -0.79
CA ALA A 276 -6.14 3.18 0.05
C ALA A 276 -7.05 2.17 -0.65
N SER A 277 -7.24 2.28 -1.96
CA SER A 277 -8.09 1.34 -2.70
C SER A 277 -7.73 1.18 -4.18
N PHE A 278 -8.16 0.04 -4.71
CA PHE A 278 -8.21 -0.31 -6.12
C PHE A 278 -9.65 -0.64 -6.51
N HIS A 279 -10.05 -0.29 -7.72
CA HIS A 279 -11.32 -0.71 -8.29
C HIS A 279 -11.21 -0.93 -9.80
N ASP A 280 -11.58 -2.13 -10.26
CA ASP A 280 -11.77 -2.42 -11.68
C ASP A 280 -13.24 -2.22 -12.05
N THR A 281 -13.50 -1.19 -12.86
CA THR A 281 -14.87 -0.82 -13.27
C THR A 281 -15.54 -1.88 -14.14
N SER A 282 -14.77 -2.75 -14.80
CA SER A 282 -15.30 -3.76 -15.72
C SER A 282 -15.72 -5.03 -15.00
N THR A 283 -14.95 -5.44 -13.98
CA THR A 283 -15.23 -6.65 -13.18
C THR A 283 -15.94 -6.33 -11.88
N GLN A 284 -16.00 -5.06 -11.48
CA GLN A 284 -16.44 -4.57 -10.16
C GLN A 284 -15.56 -5.09 -9.01
N GLU A 285 -14.42 -5.71 -9.31
CA GLU A 285 -13.46 -6.13 -8.29
C GLU A 285 -12.89 -4.91 -7.57
N SER A 286 -12.84 -4.97 -6.25
CA SER A 286 -12.27 -3.89 -5.43
C SER A 286 -11.29 -4.46 -4.43
N ARG A 287 -10.21 -3.73 -4.16
CA ARG A 287 -9.30 -4.01 -3.05
C ARG A 287 -9.12 -2.77 -2.19
N ARG A 288 -8.89 -2.98 -0.90
CA ARG A 288 -8.65 -1.94 0.09
C ARG A 288 -7.40 -2.28 0.88
N TYR A 289 -6.71 -1.24 1.32
CA TYR A 289 -5.43 -1.35 2.00
C TYR A 289 -5.42 -0.48 3.25
N GLY A 290 -4.93 -1.04 4.35
CA GLY A 290 -4.79 -0.39 5.65
C GLY A 290 -3.33 -0.39 6.11
N TYR A 291 -2.92 0.70 6.76
CA TYR A 291 -1.53 0.97 7.11
C TYR A 291 -1.37 1.21 8.61
N ALA A 292 -0.18 0.95 9.14
CA ALA A 292 0.13 1.19 10.55
C ALA A 292 0.14 2.70 10.85
N GLY A 293 -0.53 3.11 11.93
CA GLY A 293 -0.48 4.49 12.38
C GLY A 293 0.88 4.90 12.97
N SER A 294 1.69 3.93 13.41
CA SER A 294 2.98 4.16 14.07
C SER A 294 4.20 4.04 13.13
N ASP A 295 4.03 3.48 11.94
CA ASP A 295 5.09 3.28 10.95
C ASP A 295 4.53 3.64 9.57
N ALA A 296 5.01 4.76 9.03
CA ALA A 296 4.47 5.33 7.80
C ALA A 296 4.57 4.33 6.64
N HIS A 297 3.52 4.27 5.83
CA HIS A 297 3.45 3.43 4.62
C HIS A 297 3.58 1.91 4.86
N LEU A 298 3.65 1.45 6.12
CA LEU A 298 3.69 0.03 6.44
C LEU A 298 2.28 -0.58 6.31
N LEU A 299 2.06 -1.32 5.23
CA LEU A 299 0.82 -2.06 4.99
C LEU A 299 0.61 -3.17 6.03
N ILE A 300 -0.51 -3.13 6.75
CA ILE A 300 -0.90 -4.11 7.77
C ILE A 300 -2.20 -4.85 7.44
N LEU A 301 -2.94 -4.42 6.42
CA LEU A 301 -4.20 -5.03 6.03
C LEU A 301 -4.44 -4.87 4.53
N ALA A 302 -4.76 -5.96 3.85
CA ALA A 302 -5.20 -5.94 2.45
C ALA A 302 -6.44 -6.81 2.31
N THR A 303 -7.55 -6.25 1.84
CA THR A 303 -8.84 -6.94 1.74
C THR A 303 -9.48 -6.69 0.37
N SER A 304 -10.33 -7.62 -0.04
CA SER A 304 -11.18 -7.49 -1.22
C SER A 304 -12.63 -7.66 -0.79
N PRO A 305 -13.41 -6.56 -0.75
CA PRO A 305 -14.84 -6.65 -0.46
C PRO A 305 -15.58 -7.58 -1.43
N SER A 306 -15.15 -7.61 -2.70
CA SER A 306 -15.75 -8.45 -3.75
C SER A 306 -15.59 -9.94 -3.50
N SER A 307 -14.43 -10.38 -3.00
CA SER A 307 -14.20 -11.79 -2.64
C SER A 307 -14.47 -12.09 -1.17
N GLN A 308 -14.78 -11.07 -0.36
CA GLN A 308 -14.92 -11.14 1.10
C GLN A 308 -13.72 -11.80 1.79
N THR A 309 -12.51 -11.61 1.27
CA THR A 309 -11.28 -12.21 1.81
C THR A 309 -10.15 -11.19 1.85
N GLY A 310 -9.16 -11.46 2.70
CA GLY A 310 -7.99 -10.60 2.81
C GLY A 310 -6.92 -11.20 3.72
N ASN A 311 -5.89 -10.42 4.01
CA ASN A 311 -4.85 -10.75 4.97
C ASN A 311 -4.57 -9.56 5.88
N ALA A 312 -4.48 -9.83 7.18
CA ALA A 312 -3.80 -8.97 8.13
C ALA A 312 -2.32 -9.36 8.17
N ILE A 313 -1.43 -8.39 8.13
CA ILE A 313 0.02 -8.61 8.12
C ILE A 313 0.57 -8.26 9.51
N ASP A 314 1.09 -9.27 10.18
CA ASP A 314 1.78 -9.14 11.47
C ASP A 314 3.29 -9.16 11.25
N TYR A 315 3.95 -8.05 11.61
CA TYR A 315 5.39 -7.89 11.46
C TYR A 315 6.11 -8.26 12.75
N GLY A 316 6.93 -9.31 12.69
CA GLY A 316 7.89 -9.68 13.73
C GLY A 316 9.26 -9.98 13.11
N ALA A 317 10.06 -10.84 13.78
CA ALA A 317 11.31 -11.35 13.19
C ALA A 317 11.06 -12.10 11.86
N THR A 318 9.89 -12.73 11.76
CA THR A 318 9.31 -13.24 10.52
C THR A 318 7.94 -12.61 10.35
N VAL A 319 7.60 -12.21 9.12
CA VAL A 319 6.25 -11.75 8.79
C VAL A 319 5.27 -12.91 8.75
N ASN A 320 4.10 -12.71 9.35
CA ASN A 320 2.98 -13.64 9.28
C ASN A 320 1.77 -12.95 8.63
N ALA A 321 1.26 -13.51 7.53
CA ALA A 321 0.02 -13.06 6.92
C ALA A 321 -1.13 -13.94 7.41
N VAL A 322 -2.05 -13.36 8.17
CA VAL A 322 -3.19 -14.04 8.78
C VAL A 322 -4.44 -13.76 7.97
N PRO A 323 -5.21 -14.79 7.54
CA PRO A 323 -6.43 -14.59 6.79
C PRO A 323 -7.44 -13.71 7.52
N VAL A 324 -8.02 -12.78 6.78
CA VAL A 324 -9.21 -12.01 7.16
C VAL A 324 -10.40 -12.73 6.55
N LEU A 325 -11.29 -13.24 7.40
CA LEU A 325 -12.39 -14.13 7.02
C LEU A 325 -13.53 -13.43 6.29
N ALA A 326 -13.69 -12.13 6.51
CA ALA A 326 -14.68 -11.31 5.82
C ALA A 326 -14.30 -9.82 5.82
N ASP A 327 -14.74 -9.11 4.79
CA ASP A 327 -14.87 -7.65 4.77
C ASP A 327 -16.37 -7.32 4.91
N LEU A 328 -16.72 -6.77 6.07
CA LEU A 328 -18.08 -6.39 6.45
C LEU A 328 -18.58 -5.16 5.67
N GLY A 329 -17.71 -4.49 4.92
CA GLY A 329 -18.06 -3.31 4.16
C GLY A 329 -18.13 -2.04 5.03
N GLY A 330 -18.89 -1.05 4.53
CA GLY A 330 -19.15 0.19 5.25
C GLY A 330 -20.38 0.12 6.17
N PRO A 331 -20.67 1.20 6.92
CA PRO A 331 -21.79 1.26 7.86
C PRO A 331 -23.15 0.86 7.29
N GLY A 332 -23.46 1.25 6.06
CA GLY A 332 -24.70 0.86 5.38
C GLY A 332 -24.77 -0.63 5.01
N GLN A 333 -23.68 -1.38 5.11
CA GLN A 333 -23.61 -2.82 4.83
C GLN A 333 -23.66 -3.63 6.13
N PHE A 334 -22.89 -3.24 7.15
CA PHE A 334 -22.79 -4.03 8.39
C PHE A 334 -23.89 -3.74 9.42
N SER A 335 -24.48 -2.53 9.47
CA SER A 335 -25.37 -2.13 10.59
C SER A 335 -26.69 -2.92 10.67
N GLY A 336 -27.08 -3.59 9.58
CA GLY A 336 -28.27 -4.45 9.52
C GLY A 336 -28.00 -5.91 9.15
N THR A 337 -26.74 -6.30 8.92
CA THR A 337 -26.39 -7.65 8.46
C THR A 337 -25.41 -8.30 9.43
N PRO A 338 -25.88 -9.21 10.31
CA PRO A 338 -24.97 -9.94 11.19
C PRO A 338 -24.04 -10.86 10.38
N TYR A 339 -22.82 -11.00 10.84
CA TYR A 339 -21.88 -12.00 10.35
C TYR A 339 -22.00 -13.26 11.22
N HIS A 340 -21.95 -14.43 10.58
CA HIS A 340 -21.98 -15.72 11.27
C HIS A 340 -20.66 -16.45 11.05
N GLY A 341 -20.09 -16.98 12.12
CA GLY A 341 -18.81 -17.68 12.09
C GLY A 341 -18.78 -18.87 13.04
N THR A 342 -17.67 -19.59 13.05
CA THR A 342 -17.40 -20.67 14.00
C THR A 342 -15.97 -20.57 14.48
N LEU A 343 -15.79 -20.27 15.76
CA LEU A 343 -14.48 -20.09 16.36
C LEU A 343 -13.92 -21.43 16.82
N ALA A 344 -12.71 -21.77 16.39
CA ALA A 344 -11.95 -22.91 16.90
C ALA A 344 -11.33 -22.60 18.27
N ALA A 345 -11.15 -23.62 19.12
CA ALA A 345 -10.58 -23.47 20.46
C ALA A 345 -9.17 -22.86 20.39
N GLY A 346 -8.96 -21.76 21.12
CA GLY A 346 -7.68 -21.03 21.15
C GLY A 346 -7.34 -20.25 19.88
N ALA A 347 -8.22 -20.22 18.88
CA ALA A 347 -8.03 -19.43 17.66
C ALA A 347 -8.51 -17.98 17.83
N SER A 348 -8.24 -17.17 16.82
CA SER A 348 -8.87 -15.87 16.64
C SER A 348 -9.36 -15.74 15.21
N ASP A 349 -10.57 -15.25 15.05
CA ASP A 349 -11.11 -14.87 13.75
C ASP A 349 -10.86 -13.38 13.52
N LEU A 350 -10.48 -13.02 12.29
CA LEU A 350 -10.22 -11.64 11.89
C LEU A 350 -11.23 -11.21 10.84
N LEU A 351 -11.86 -10.06 11.06
CA LEU A 351 -12.80 -9.45 10.13
C LEU A 351 -12.39 -8.00 9.89
N SER A 352 -12.71 -7.48 8.72
CA SER A 352 -12.45 -6.08 8.38
C SER A 352 -13.76 -5.31 8.19
N PHE A 353 -13.69 -4.00 8.39
CA PHE A 353 -14.76 -3.07 8.01
C PHE A 353 -14.10 -1.79 7.48
N ASN A 354 -14.89 -0.92 6.85
CA ASN A 354 -14.38 0.33 6.29
C ASN A 354 -15.20 1.54 6.74
N LEU A 355 -14.54 2.64 7.12
CA LEU A 355 -15.17 3.94 7.30
C LEU A 355 -14.62 4.95 6.29
N ARG A 356 -15.51 5.67 5.62
CA ARG A 356 -15.16 6.69 4.63
C ARG A 356 -14.98 8.05 5.30
N PRO A 357 -14.12 8.94 4.75
CA PRO A 357 -13.91 10.27 5.31
C PRO A 357 -15.17 11.12 5.44
N LEU A 358 -16.17 10.91 4.58
CA LEU A 358 -17.44 11.64 4.65
C LEU A 358 -18.39 11.09 5.73
N GLU A 359 -18.30 9.81 6.08
CA GLU A 359 -19.09 9.21 7.17
C GLU A 359 -18.59 9.74 8.52
N ILE A 360 -17.27 9.81 8.72
CA ILE A 360 -16.69 10.40 9.93
C ILE A 360 -17.03 11.90 10.04
N ARG A 361 -16.97 12.64 8.93
CA ARG A 361 -17.31 14.07 8.90
C ARG A 361 -18.81 14.36 9.01
N SER A 362 -19.68 13.35 8.90
CA SER A 362 -21.12 13.53 9.08
C SER A 362 -21.48 13.73 10.55
N THR A 363 -20.65 13.23 11.48
CA THR A 363 -20.83 13.47 12.91
C THR A 363 -20.24 14.81 13.34
N LEU A 364 -20.84 15.46 14.33
CA LEU A 364 -20.41 16.78 14.81
C LEU A 364 -18.97 16.79 15.37
N LYS A 365 -18.51 15.64 15.89
CA LYS A 365 -17.21 15.51 16.55
C LYS A 365 -16.11 14.97 15.62
N GLY A 366 -16.44 14.59 14.39
CA GLY A 366 -15.49 13.90 13.52
C GLY A 366 -15.06 12.55 14.09
N THR A 367 -15.99 11.87 14.76
CA THR A 367 -15.79 10.57 15.41
C THR A 367 -17.08 9.78 15.28
N VAL A 368 -16.97 8.49 14.94
CA VAL A 368 -18.11 7.56 14.90
C VAL A 368 -17.99 6.60 16.09
N LEU A 369 -19.04 6.47 16.88
CA LEU A 369 -19.13 5.47 17.94
C LEU A 369 -19.61 4.14 17.35
N LEU A 370 -18.72 3.15 17.34
CA LEU A 370 -18.98 1.85 16.74
C LEU A 370 -19.19 0.79 17.82
N GLY A 371 -20.38 0.21 17.85
CA GLY A 371 -20.71 -0.94 18.70
C GLY A 371 -20.34 -2.25 18.01
N VAL A 372 -19.65 -3.13 18.73
CA VAL A 372 -19.32 -4.48 18.28
C VAL A 372 -19.82 -5.48 19.30
N GLU A 373 -20.79 -6.30 18.88
CA GLU A 373 -21.41 -7.30 19.72
C GLU A 373 -21.15 -8.71 19.17
N LEU A 374 -20.66 -9.58 20.03
CA LEU A 374 -20.40 -10.99 19.74
C LEU A 374 -21.27 -11.87 20.61
N ARG A 375 -22.04 -12.77 20.01
CA ARG A 375 -22.96 -13.67 20.73
C ARG A 375 -22.68 -15.12 20.34
N ALA A 376 -22.61 -16.00 21.32
CA ALA A 376 -22.59 -17.43 21.09
C ALA A 376 -23.98 -17.87 20.59
N ASP A 377 -24.00 -18.68 19.53
CA ASP A 377 -25.26 -19.21 19.00
C ASP A 377 -25.89 -20.21 19.97
N ALA A 378 -27.19 -20.48 19.81
CA ALA A 378 -27.89 -21.44 20.65
C ALA A 378 -27.22 -22.83 20.58
N GLY A 379 -26.81 -23.35 21.75
CA GLY A 379 -26.10 -24.63 21.86
C GLY A 379 -24.59 -24.56 21.59
N SER A 380 -24.04 -23.38 21.31
CA SER A 380 -22.60 -23.15 21.16
C SER A 380 -21.87 -23.27 22.51
N GLY A 381 -20.68 -23.88 22.49
CA GLY A 381 -19.77 -23.96 23.65
C GLY A 381 -18.91 -22.71 23.84
N LEU A 382 -19.07 -21.70 22.98
CA LEU A 382 -18.28 -20.49 23.01
C LEU A 382 -18.67 -19.63 24.23
N GLN A 383 -17.66 -19.15 24.96
CA GLN A 383 -17.80 -18.01 25.85
C GLN A 383 -17.07 -16.84 25.21
N PRO A 384 -17.77 -15.85 24.65
CA PRO A 384 -17.14 -14.74 23.94
C PRO A 384 -16.24 -13.89 24.82
N ALA A 385 -15.05 -13.53 24.34
CA ALA A 385 -14.29 -12.39 24.86
C ALA A 385 -14.79 -11.09 24.25
N ALA A 386 -14.52 -9.95 24.91
CA ALA A 386 -14.78 -8.64 24.34
C ALA A 386 -14.07 -8.50 22.98
N PRO A 387 -14.79 -8.19 21.89
CA PRO A 387 -14.18 -7.92 20.59
C PRO A 387 -13.17 -6.77 20.70
N SER A 388 -12.12 -6.81 19.88
CA SER A 388 -11.13 -5.72 19.81
C SER A 388 -11.01 -5.18 18.40
N ILE A 389 -10.75 -3.89 18.26
CA ILE A 389 -10.40 -3.25 17.00
C ILE A 389 -8.93 -2.82 17.08
N ALA A 390 -8.12 -3.24 16.10
CA ALA A 390 -6.70 -2.92 16.07
C ALA A 390 -6.47 -1.40 16.12
N GLY A 391 -5.59 -0.95 17.03
CA GLY A 391 -5.27 0.47 17.21
C GLY A 391 -6.26 1.28 18.05
N LEU A 392 -7.40 0.71 18.47
CA LEU A 392 -8.41 1.42 19.26
C LEU A 392 -8.51 0.86 20.68
N THR A 393 -8.83 1.75 21.62
CA THR A 393 -9.18 1.38 23.00
C THR A 393 -10.70 1.44 23.17
N PRO A 394 -11.35 0.40 23.72
CA PRO A 394 -12.79 0.43 23.94
C PRO A 394 -13.15 1.48 25.00
N LEU A 395 -14.21 2.25 24.74
CA LEU A 395 -14.83 3.17 25.70
C LEU A 395 -15.63 2.43 26.75
N LEU A 396 -16.31 1.36 26.32
CA LEU A 396 -17.08 0.45 27.15
C LEU A 396 -16.81 -0.97 26.68
N GLN A 397 -16.73 -1.92 27.61
CA GLN A 397 -16.74 -3.34 27.29
C GLN A 397 -17.38 -4.14 28.42
N HIS A 398 -18.08 -5.21 28.05
CA HIS A 398 -18.56 -6.22 28.98
C HIS A 398 -18.61 -7.59 28.31
N SER A 399 -18.53 -8.65 29.11
CA SER A 399 -18.64 -10.02 28.65
C SER A 399 -19.31 -10.88 29.72
N GLY A 400 -20.11 -11.84 29.29
CA GLY A 400 -20.86 -12.74 30.15
C GLY A 400 -22.13 -13.26 29.50
N ASN A 401 -22.70 -14.33 30.07
CA ASN A 401 -23.98 -14.90 29.64
C ASN A 401 -24.03 -15.28 28.14
N GLY A 402 -22.91 -15.75 27.57
CA GLY A 402 -22.83 -16.13 26.15
C GLY A 402 -22.74 -14.95 25.18
N SER A 403 -22.48 -13.73 25.67
CA SER A 403 -22.27 -12.54 24.84
C SER A 403 -21.09 -11.71 25.31
N ALA A 404 -20.54 -10.92 24.42
CA ALA A 404 -19.59 -9.87 24.74
C ALA A 404 -19.84 -8.64 23.85
N PHE A 405 -19.54 -7.47 24.39
CA PHE A 405 -19.75 -6.19 23.75
C PHE A 405 -18.55 -5.29 23.97
N ALA A 406 -18.23 -4.47 22.96
CA ALA A 406 -17.32 -3.36 23.08
C ALA A 406 -17.79 -2.17 22.23
N LEU A 407 -17.60 -0.96 22.75
CA LEU A 407 -17.89 0.31 22.07
C LEU A 407 -16.58 1.06 21.80
N PHE A 408 -16.39 1.54 20.58
CA PHE A 408 -15.17 2.24 20.17
C PHE A 408 -15.48 3.62 19.62
N ALA A 409 -14.61 4.59 19.85
CA ALA A 409 -14.59 5.85 19.10
C ALA A 409 -13.61 5.73 17.93
N VAL A 410 -14.10 5.91 16.70
CA VAL A 410 -13.29 5.86 15.48
C VAL A 410 -13.21 7.26 14.86
N SER A 411 -12.02 7.84 14.85
CA SER A 411 -11.74 9.17 14.28
C SER A 411 -11.04 9.12 12.92
N ASP A 412 -10.45 7.98 12.57
CA ASP A 412 -9.67 7.81 11.34
C ASP A 412 -10.47 7.05 10.29
N ALA A 413 -10.42 7.54 9.05
CA ALA A 413 -11.01 6.85 7.91
C ALA A 413 -10.11 5.71 7.43
N GLY A 414 -10.71 4.71 6.80
CA GLY A 414 -10.02 3.57 6.22
C GLY A 414 -10.52 2.23 6.75
N LEU A 415 -9.67 1.22 6.62
CA LEU A 415 -9.96 -0.13 7.09
C LEU A 415 -9.71 -0.28 8.59
N GLY A 416 -10.69 -0.83 9.30
CA GLY A 416 -10.54 -1.34 10.65
C GLY A 416 -10.45 -2.87 10.67
N LEU A 417 -9.67 -3.41 11.61
CA LEU A 417 -9.52 -4.86 11.82
C LEU A 417 -10.15 -5.26 13.15
N ILE A 418 -11.22 -6.03 13.10
CA ILE A 418 -11.89 -6.64 14.26
C ILE A 418 -11.25 -8.00 14.53
N ARG A 419 -10.87 -8.24 15.78
CA ARG A 419 -10.45 -9.56 16.27
C ARG A 419 -11.51 -10.14 17.19
N ILE A 420 -11.88 -11.38 16.88
CA ILE A 420 -12.84 -12.21 17.61
C ILE A 420 -12.09 -13.35 18.30
N ALA A 421 -12.37 -13.56 19.59
CA ALA A 421 -11.75 -14.60 20.39
C ALA A 421 -12.71 -15.10 21.49
N GLY A 422 -12.42 -16.28 22.05
CA GLY A 422 -13.07 -16.80 23.24
C GLY A 422 -12.46 -16.20 24.52
N SER A 423 -13.18 -16.27 25.64
CA SER A 423 -12.72 -15.80 26.95
C SER A 423 -11.49 -16.56 27.45
N ASP A 424 -11.33 -17.80 27.00
CA ASP A 424 -10.17 -18.63 27.19
C ASP A 424 -9.95 -19.58 26.00
N ALA A 425 -8.78 -20.24 25.99
CA ALA A 425 -8.36 -21.12 24.91
C ALA A 425 -9.14 -22.44 24.80
N GLY A 426 -10.01 -22.77 25.76
CA GLY A 426 -10.83 -23.98 25.75
C GLY A 426 -12.20 -23.78 25.11
N THR A 427 -12.67 -22.54 24.98
CA THR A 427 -13.98 -22.23 24.43
C THR A 427 -13.97 -22.22 22.90
N ALA A 428 -15.02 -22.76 22.29
CA ALA A 428 -15.16 -22.86 20.83
C ALA A 428 -16.64 -23.01 20.44
N GLY A 429 -16.97 -22.64 19.21
CA GLY A 429 -18.30 -22.88 18.65
C GLY A 429 -18.79 -21.77 17.73
N ALA A 430 -20.03 -21.93 17.28
CA ALA A 430 -20.69 -20.98 16.39
C ALA A 430 -21.02 -19.66 17.11
N TYR A 431 -20.94 -18.56 16.38
CA TYR A 431 -21.23 -17.23 16.87
C TYR A 431 -21.87 -16.34 15.81
N THR A 432 -22.54 -15.31 16.32
CA THR A 432 -23.07 -14.19 15.55
C THR A 432 -22.38 -12.91 15.99
N LEU A 433 -21.80 -12.18 15.03
CA LEU A 433 -21.20 -10.86 15.21
C LEU A 433 -22.11 -9.78 14.61
N GLN A 434 -22.46 -8.78 15.40
CA GLN A 434 -23.15 -7.58 14.94
C GLN A 434 -22.24 -6.36 15.14
N VAL A 435 -21.99 -5.64 14.06
CA VAL A 435 -21.34 -4.32 14.09
C VAL A 435 -22.42 -3.29 13.78
N PHE A 436 -22.44 -2.16 14.46
CA PHE A 436 -23.44 -1.12 14.26
C PHE A 436 -22.94 0.26 14.69
N VAL A 437 -23.48 1.31 14.08
CA VAL A 437 -23.26 2.69 14.52
C VAL A 437 -24.13 2.98 15.74
N ALA A 438 -23.56 3.59 16.77
CA ALA A 438 -24.27 3.86 18.00
C ALA A 438 -25.43 4.83 17.75
N GLY A 439 -26.63 4.47 18.19
CA GLY A 439 -27.80 5.32 18.05
C GLY A 439 -28.59 5.20 16.75
N ASP A 440 -28.16 4.39 15.78
CA ASP A 440 -28.99 4.01 14.61
C ASP A 440 -30.00 2.94 15.05
N ALA A 441 -31.04 3.39 15.75
CA ALA A 441 -32.01 2.54 16.44
C ALA A 441 -33.05 1.96 15.47
N ASN A 442 -33.31 2.63 14.35
CA ASN A 442 -34.18 2.13 13.29
C ASN A 442 -33.42 1.36 12.19
N GLN A 443 -32.09 1.35 12.21
CA GLN A 443 -31.18 0.68 11.28
C GLN A 443 -31.32 1.17 9.83
N ASP A 444 -31.63 2.46 9.64
CA ASP A 444 -31.73 3.08 8.31
C ASP A 444 -30.40 3.66 7.80
N GLY A 445 -29.34 3.55 8.60
CA GLY A 445 -28.02 4.06 8.29
C GLY A 445 -27.84 5.54 8.65
N ARG A 446 -28.77 6.15 9.38
CA ARG A 446 -28.65 7.51 9.92
C ARG A 446 -28.87 7.48 11.41
N VAL A 447 -28.33 8.50 12.09
CA VAL A 447 -28.62 8.75 13.50
C VAL A 447 -29.31 10.11 13.58
N ASP A 448 -30.64 10.10 13.67
CA ASP A 448 -31.44 11.31 13.62
C ASP A 448 -32.59 11.35 14.66
N GLY A 449 -33.55 12.26 14.43
CA GLY A 449 -34.67 12.47 15.33
C GLY A 449 -35.63 11.27 15.42
N LEU A 450 -35.68 10.42 14.39
CA LEU A 450 -36.48 9.20 14.39
C LEU A 450 -35.90 8.18 15.37
N ASP A 451 -34.58 8.04 15.42
CA ASP A 451 -33.90 7.18 16.40
C ASP A 451 -34.10 7.69 17.82
N SER A 452 -33.98 9.01 17.99
CA SER A 452 -34.21 9.66 19.29
C SER A 452 -35.64 9.39 19.78
N ALA A 453 -36.62 9.39 18.88
CA ALA A 453 -38.01 9.07 19.22
C ALA A 453 -38.19 7.60 19.62
N LEU A 454 -37.48 6.67 18.97
CA LEU A 454 -37.50 5.25 19.35
C LEU A 454 -36.89 5.01 20.73
N VAL A 455 -35.73 5.61 21.02
CA VAL A 455 -35.11 5.53 22.36
C VAL A 455 -36.04 6.11 23.42
N ALA A 456 -36.66 7.27 23.15
CA ALA A 456 -37.59 7.90 24.09
C ALA A 456 -38.84 7.05 24.36
N GLN A 457 -39.37 6.34 23.36
CA GLN A 457 -40.51 5.44 23.51
C GLN A 457 -40.17 4.18 24.31
N ALA A 458 -38.92 3.70 24.18
CA ALA A 458 -38.44 2.50 24.86
C ALA A 458 -37.78 2.78 26.22
N LEU A 459 -37.67 4.06 26.63
CA LEU A 459 -36.98 4.47 27.84
C LEU A 459 -37.57 3.84 29.10
N GLY A 460 -36.70 3.29 29.96
CA GLY A 460 -37.06 2.58 31.19
C GLY A 460 -37.47 1.13 30.97
N SER A 461 -37.50 0.66 29.73
CA SER A 461 -37.75 -0.76 29.44
C SER A 461 -36.48 -1.60 29.60
N SER A 462 -36.67 -2.92 29.77
CA SER A 462 -35.57 -3.88 29.91
C SER A 462 -35.80 -5.10 29.03
N SER A 463 -34.71 -5.80 28.71
CA SER A 463 -34.73 -7.01 27.88
C SER A 463 -35.83 -7.99 28.32
N GLY A 464 -36.64 -8.43 27.35
CA GLY A 464 -37.80 -9.29 27.56
C GLY A 464 -39.14 -8.56 27.74
N GLN A 465 -39.13 -7.23 27.91
CA GLN A 465 -40.36 -6.44 27.93
C GLN A 465 -40.81 -6.07 26.51
N ALA A 466 -42.12 -5.92 26.30
CA ALA A 466 -42.68 -5.61 24.98
C ALA A 466 -42.23 -4.25 24.41
N ALA A 467 -41.93 -3.29 25.27
CA ALA A 467 -41.44 -1.96 24.88
C ALA A 467 -39.92 -1.92 24.61
N TYR A 468 -39.20 -3.00 24.90
CA TYR A 468 -37.75 -3.05 24.72
C TYR A 468 -37.38 -3.20 23.24
N VAL A 469 -36.72 -2.19 22.71
CA VAL A 469 -36.15 -2.19 21.36
C VAL A 469 -34.66 -2.39 21.48
N ARG A 470 -34.18 -3.55 21.07
CA ARG A 470 -32.78 -3.93 21.24
C ARG A 470 -31.81 -2.91 20.64
N ALA A 471 -32.08 -2.40 19.43
CA ALA A 471 -31.22 -1.41 18.78
C ALA A 471 -31.14 -0.06 19.56
N ALA A 472 -32.14 0.26 20.39
CA ALA A 472 -32.15 1.43 21.26
C ALA A 472 -31.40 1.23 22.59
N ASP A 473 -31.04 -0.01 22.94
CA ASP A 473 -30.09 -0.35 24.02
C ASP A 473 -28.67 -0.35 23.42
N VAL A 474 -28.09 0.85 23.28
CA VAL A 474 -26.87 1.12 22.51
C VAL A 474 -25.65 0.50 23.17
N ASN A 475 -25.62 0.48 24.51
CA ASN A 475 -24.52 -0.08 25.29
C ASN A 475 -24.66 -1.60 25.56
N ARG A 476 -25.78 -2.20 25.15
CA ARG A 476 -26.13 -3.61 25.29
C ARG A 476 -26.12 -4.09 26.75
N ASP A 477 -26.50 -3.24 27.70
CA ASP A 477 -26.56 -3.59 29.13
C ASP A 477 -27.88 -4.26 29.55
N GLY A 478 -28.87 -4.29 28.65
CA GLY A 478 -30.17 -4.91 28.86
C GLY A 478 -31.24 -3.95 29.38
N THR A 479 -30.93 -2.66 29.56
CA THR A 479 -31.86 -1.61 29.99
C THR A 479 -31.72 -0.38 29.11
N ILE A 480 -32.84 0.21 28.70
CA ILE A 480 -32.81 1.45 27.90
C ILE A 480 -32.96 2.63 28.86
N ASN A 481 -31.92 3.43 29.02
CA ASN A 481 -31.86 4.51 30.00
C ASN A 481 -31.19 5.79 29.44
N GLY A 482 -30.82 6.72 30.32
CA GLY A 482 -30.22 7.99 29.93
C GLY A 482 -28.85 7.85 29.25
N ASP A 483 -28.11 6.79 29.53
CA ASP A 483 -26.81 6.52 28.95
C ASP A 483 -26.94 6.16 27.46
N ASP A 484 -27.97 5.39 27.07
CA ASP A 484 -28.26 5.10 25.65
C ASP A 484 -28.59 6.37 24.86
N ALA A 485 -29.39 7.25 25.46
CA ALA A 485 -29.71 8.55 24.85
C ALA A 485 -28.46 9.42 24.68
N GLN A 486 -27.50 9.36 25.61
CA GLN A 486 -26.22 10.07 25.48
C GLN A 486 -25.34 9.48 24.38
N LEU A 487 -25.28 8.15 24.26
CA LEU A 487 -24.52 7.47 23.22
C LEU A 487 -25.08 7.76 21.83
N LEU A 488 -26.41 7.73 21.67
CA LEU A 488 -27.07 8.17 20.44
C LEU A 488 -26.69 9.63 20.11
N GLY A 489 -26.75 10.51 21.09
CA GLY A 489 -26.34 11.90 20.94
C GLY A 489 -24.87 12.08 20.52
N GLY A 490 -24.01 11.07 20.75
CA GLY A 490 -22.62 11.03 20.32
C GLY A 490 -22.46 10.99 18.81
N ASP A 491 -23.32 10.23 18.13
CA ASP A 491 -23.31 10.05 16.67
C ASP A 491 -24.43 10.80 15.96
N PHE A 492 -25.24 11.61 16.65
CA PHE A 492 -26.33 12.37 16.03
C PHE A 492 -25.84 13.20 14.82
N GLY A 493 -26.53 13.03 13.69
CA GLY A 493 -26.13 13.57 12.39
C GLY A 493 -25.31 12.61 11.53
N PHE A 494 -24.91 11.45 12.06
CA PHE A 494 -24.27 10.41 11.29
C PHE A 494 -25.13 10.01 10.08
N ALA A 495 -24.47 9.80 8.95
CA ALA A 495 -25.09 9.26 7.75
C ALA A 495 -24.13 8.29 7.04
N ALA A 496 -24.55 7.04 6.91
CA ALA A 496 -23.90 6.04 6.10
C ALA A 496 -23.95 6.46 4.61
N ILE A 497 -22.86 6.23 3.89
CA ILE A 497 -22.78 6.63 2.49
C ILE A 497 -23.03 5.42 1.61
N GLY A 498 -24.18 5.44 0.95
CA GLY A 498 -24.51 4.47 -0.10
C GLY A 498 -23.59 4.57 -1.31
N PRO A 499 -23.73 3.66 -2.29
CA PRO A 499 -23.14 3.89 -3.60
C PRO A 499 -23.61 5.24 -4.17
N PRO A 500 -22.78 5.94 -4.95
CA PRO A 500 -23.20 7.19 -5.58
C PRO A 500 -24.47 6.94 -6.40
N LEU A 501 -25.57 7.60 -6.03
CA LEU A 501 -26.80 7.57 -6.80
C LEU A 501 -26.66 8.56 -7.95
N ALA A 502 -26.58 8.06 -9.18
CA ALA A 502 -26.66 8.90 -10.36
C ALA A 502 -28.10 9.41 -10.51
N GLN A 503 -28.36 10.62 -10.02
CA GLN A 503 -29.65 11.28 -10.24
C GLN A 503 -29.60 12.08 -11.53
N SER A 504 -30.52 11.77 -12.45
CA SER A 504 -30.73 12.58 -13.63
C SER A 504 -31.08 14.01 -13.19
N SER A 505 -30.38 14.97 -13.79
CA SER A 505 -30.68 16.39 -13.59
C SER A 505 -31.01 17.03 -14.93
N ALA A 506 -31.95 17.97 -14.88
CA ALA A 506 -32.24 18.86 -15.99
C ALA A 506 -31.59 20.21 -15.67
N ALA A 507 -30.67 20.65 -16.52
CA ALA A 507 -30.13 21.99 -16.47
C ALA A 507 -30.72 22.80 -17.62
N LEU A 508 -31.02 24.08 -17.38
CA LEU A 508 -31.34 25.00 -18.46
C LEU A 508 -30.04 25.48 -19.11
N THR A 509 -29.99 25.48 -20.43
CA THR A 509 -28.97 26.22 -21.16
C THR A 509 -29.14 27.73 -20.91
N HIS A 510 -28.15 28.54 -21.28
CA HIS A 510 -28.22 30.00 -21.19
C HIS A 510 -29.33 30.66 -22.05
N ILE A 511 -30.14 29.87 -22.76
CA ILE A 511 -31.31 30.28 -23.54
C ILE A 511 -32.59 29.52 -23.13
N ASP A 512 -32.65 29.02 -21.90
CA ASP A 512 -33.81 28.32 -21.32
C ASP A 512 -34.25 27.05 -22.08
N LEU A 513 -33.38 26.47 -22.92
CA LEU A 513 -33.60 25.13 -23.45
C LEU A 513 -33.23 24.08 -22.40
N PRO A 514 -34.12 23.11 -22.09
CA PRO A 514 -33.81 22.03 -21.18
C PRO A 514 -32.77 21.09 -21.79
N ALA A 515 -31.64 20.94 -21.10
CA ALA A 515 -30.66 19.89 -21.35
C ALA A 515 -30.82 18.82 -20.26
N SER A 516 -31.25 17.63 -20.66
CA SER A 516 -31.32 16.46 -19.79
C SER A 516 -30.06 15.63 -19.95
N ILE A 517 -29.37 15.33 -18.85
CA ILE A 517 -28.30 14.34 -18.83
C ILE A 517 -28.90 13.04 -18.30
N ASP A 518 -29.07 12.06 -19.18
CA ASP A 518 -29.50 10.72 -18.80
C ASP A 518 -28.31 9.93 -18.27
N LEU A 519 -28.26 9.79 -16.94
CA LEU A 519 -27.21 9.05 -16.24
C LEU A 519 -27.58 7.59 -15.97
N THR A 520 -28.75 7.11 -16.43
CA THR A 520 -29.18 5.71 -16.24
C THR A 520 -28.33 4.70 -17.03
N THR A 521 -27.53 5.17 -17.98
CA THR A 521 -26.57 4.38 -18.76
C THR A 521 -25.19 4.27 -18.09
N LEU A 522 -24.98 4.94 -16.95
CA LEU A 522 -23.73 4.96 -16.18
C LEU A 522 -23.82 4.16 -14.87
N ALA A 523 -24.98 3.58 -14.56
CA ALA A 523 -25.26 2.84 -13.32
C ALA A 523 -25.00 1.34 -13.45
#